data_AF-A0A1E3UPN9-F1
#
_entry.id   AF-A0A1E3UPN9-F1
#
_cell.length_a   1.000
_cell.length_b   1.000
_cell.length_c   1.000
_cell.angle_alpha   90.00
_cell.angle_beta   90.00
_cell.angle_gamma   90.00
#
_symmetry.space_group_name_H-M   'P 1'
#
loop_
_entity.id
_entity.type
_entity.pdbx_description
1 polymer ?
#
loop_
_entity_poly.entity_id
_entity_poly.type
_entity_poly.pdbx_seq_one_letter_code
_entity_poly.pdbx_strand_id
1 'polypeptide(L)'
;MTENREKAIRRTKNLAYWFMGEMLKEEERGEKEKEAFEKAKETGELVMMISTAENNARVMKSCMKEAREAAEFLRDEKNDIEEWQLAGINAMFDQCNKENMVPYDMPTAIKGLLCMQYQ
;
A
#
# COMPACT_ATOMS: atom_id res chain seq x y z
N MET A 1 8.03 13.06 -21.42
CA MET A 1 7.12 12.87 -20.28
C MET A 1 6.74 14.23 -19.70
N THR A 2 5.48 14.48 -19.30
CA THR A 2 5.06 15.76 -18.68
C THR A 2 5.46 15.82 -17.20
N GLU A 3 5.64 17.03 -16.64
CA GLU A 3 5.99 17.22 -15.22
C GLU A 3 4.95 16.59 -14.28
N ASN A 4 3.66 16.72 -14.62
CA ASN A 4 2.56 16.10 -13.88
C ASN A 4 2.65 14.57 -13.85
N ARG A 5 3.04 13.97 -14.99
CA ARG A 5 3.21 12.51 -15.11
C ARG A 5 4.41 12.02 -14.31
N GLU A 6 5.55 12.70 -14.38
CA GLU A 6 6.73 12.37 -13.55
C GLU A 6 6.43 12.47 -12.06
N LYS A 7 5.71 13.52 -11.64
CA LYS A 7 5.27 13.72 -10.26
C LYS A 7 4.35 12.59 -9.80
N ALA A 8 3.38 12.19 -10.62
CA ALA A 8 2.46 11.09 -10.34
C ALA A 8 3.20 9.74 -10.23
N ILE A 9 4.14 9.45 -11.15
CA ILE A 9 4.97 8.23 -11.11
C ILE A 9 5.76 8.18 -9.80
N ARG A 10 6.46 9.25 -9.45
CA ARG A 10 7.27 9.31 -8.22
C ARG A 10 6.43 9.07 -6.98
N ARG A 11 5.28 9.75 -6.87
CA ARG A 11 4.37 9.61 -5.72
C ARG A 11 3.81 8.20 -5.61
N THR A 12 3.42 7.59 -6.73
CA THR A 12 2.87 6.22 -6.76
C THR A 12 3.93 5.17 -6.42
N LYS A 13 5.20 5.36 -6.84
CA LYS A 13 6.31 4.51 -6.38
C LYS A 13 6.55 4.63 -4.88
N ASN A 14 6.51 5.86 -4.35
CA ASN A 14 6.65 6.08 -2.91
C ASN A 14 5.50 5.46 -2.11
N LEU A 15 4.29 5.42 -2.68
CA LEU A 15 3.14 4.72 -2.09
C LEU A 15 3.40 3.22 -1.95
N ALA A 16 3.91 2.57 -3.01
CA ALA A 16 4.29 1.15 -2.95
C ALA A 16 5.38 0.91 -1.88
N TYR A 17 6.37 1.79 -1.80
CA TYR A 17 7.42 1.72 -0.77
C TYR A 17 6.85 1.90 0.65
N TRP A 18 5.88 2.79 0.83
CA TRP A 18 5.21 2.99 2.11
C TRP A 18 4.48 1.71 2.57
N PHE A 19 3.70 1.09 1.68
CA PHE A 19 3.02 -0.18 1.99
C PHE A 19 3.99 -1.33 2.29
N MET A 20 5.15 -1.37 1.62
CA MET A 20 6.22 -2.31 1.96
C MET A 20 6.69 -2.11 3.40
N GLY A 21 6.89 -0.85 3.83
CA GLY A 21 7.27 -0.54 5.21
C GLY A 21 6.22 -0.98 6.24
N GLU A 22 4.94 -0.74 5.97
CA GLU A 22 3.86 -1.19 6.85
C GLU A 22 3.74 -2.71 6.89
N MET A 23 3.91 -3.40 5.76
CA MET A 23 3.95 -4.86 5.70
C MET A 23 5.03 -5.43 6.60
N LEU A 24 6.26 -4.91 6.52
CA LEU A 24 7.39 -5.37 7.34
C LEU A 24 7.13 -5.17 8.84
N LYS A 25 6.52 -4.05 9.23
CA LYS A 25 6.14 -3.80 10.62
C LYS A 25 5.13 -4.83 11.14
N GLU A 26 4.14 -5.19 10.33
CA GLU A 26 3.16 -6.21 10.70
C GLU A 26 3.79 -7.61 10.76
N GLU A 27 4.73 -7.94 9.86
CA GLU A 27 5.49 -9.20 9.93
C GLU A 27 6.32 -9.29 11.22
N GLU A 28 7.10 -8.26 11.55
CA GLU A 28 7.86 -8.18 12.81
C GLU A 28 6.96 -8.25 14.05
N ARG A 29 5.78 -7.61 14.00
CA ARG A 29 4.81 -7.69 15.11
C ARG A 29 4.31 -9.12 15.28
N GLY A 30 3.99 -9.80 14.19
CA GLY A 30 3.54 -11.20 14.22
C GLY A 30 4.59 -12.16 14.77
N GLU A 31 5.87 -11.93 14.47
CA GLU A 31 6.97 -12.71 15.07
C GLU A 31 7.06 -12.50 16.59
N LYS A 32 7.02 -11.25 17.05
CA LYS A 32 7.05 -10.92 18.50
C LYS A 32 5.85 -11.49 19.24
N GLU A 33 4.66 -11.43 18.65
CA GLU A 33 3.44 -12.02 19.22
C GLU A 33 3.55 -13.55 19.35
N LYS A 34 4.10 -14.23 18.33
CA LYS A 34 4.36 -15.68 18.38
C LYS A 34 5.38 -16.04 19.46
N GLU A 35 6.49 -15.30 19.56
CA GLU A 35 7.48 -15.52 20.62
C GLU A 35 6.90 -15.34 22.02
N ALA A 36 6.08 -14.31 22.22
CA ALA A 36 5.40 -14.06 23.49
C ALA A 36 4.41 -15.19 23.82
N PHE A 37 3.68 -15.70 22.81
CA PHE A 37 2.76 -16.81 22.97
C PHE A 37 3.47 -18.11 23.36
N GLU A 38 4.59 -18.45 22.73
CA GLU A 38 5.35 -19.65 23.10
C GLU A 38 5.89 -19.57 24.55
N LYS A 39 6.41 -18.40 24.97
CA LYS A 39 6.81 -18.19 26.38
C LYS A 39 5.64 -18.33 27.35
N ALA A 40 4.46 -17.84 26.98
CA ALA A 40 3.27 -17.93 27.83
C ALA A 40 2.80 -19.37 28.01
N LYS A 41 2.98 -20.26 27.01
CA LYS A 41 2.64 -21.70 27.15
C LYS A 41 3.45 -22.42 28.22
N GLU A 42 4.67 -21.95 28.51
CA GLU A 42 5.54 -22.56 29.53
C GLU A 42 5.01 -22.38 30.96
N THR A 43 4.06 -21.48 31.17
CA THR A 43 3.47 -21.19 32.49
C THR A 43 2.51 -22.26 33.00
N GLY A 44 2.04 -23.16 32.13
CA GLY A 44 1.05 -24.18 32.47
C GLY A 44 -0.40 -23.67 32.53
N GLU A 45 -0.63 -22.38 32.26
CA GLU A 45 -1.97 -21.81 32.13
C GLU A 45 -2.57 -22.05 30.72
N LEU A 46 -3.89 -21.98 30.60
CA LEU A 46 -4.57 -21.99 29.30
C LEU A 46 -4.35 -20.63 28.62
N VAL A 47 -3.57 -20.61 27.54
CA VAL A 47 -3.26 -19.40 26.78
C VAL A 47 -3.92 -19.44 25.40
N MET A 48 -4.53 -18.33 24.98
CA MET A 48 -5.06 -18.12 23.63
C MET A 48 -4.43 -16.87 23.01
N MET A 49 -4.03 -16.95 21.74
CA MET A 49 -3.53 -15.82 20.97
C MET A 49 -4.54 -15.43 19.89
N ILE A 50 -4.88 -14.14 19.81
CA ILE A 50 -5.64 -13.54 18.72
C ILE A 50 -4.76 -12.48 18.10
N SER A 51 -4.33 -12.70 16.86
CA SER A 51 -3.44 -11.80 16.13
C SER A 51 -4.04 -11.45 14.77
N THR A 52 -3.90 -10.18 14.38
CA THR A 52 -4.24 -9.70 13.04
C THR A 52 -3.00 -9.45 12.18
N ALA A 53 -1.80 -9.65 12.72
CA ALA A 53 -0.53 -9.29 12.08
C ALA A 53 -0.37 -9.93 10.70
N GLU A 54 -0.61 -11.24 10.60
CA GLU A 54 -0.49 -11.96 9.33
C GLU A 54 -1.48 -11.46 8.27
N ASN A 55 -2.74 -11.22 8.67
CA ASN A 55 -3.75 -10.72 7.74
C ASN A 55 -3.44 -9.30 7.29
N ASN A 56 -2.99 -8.43 8.21
CA ASN A 56 -2.62 -7.06 7.89
C ASN A 56 -1.41 -7.00 6.95
N ALA A 57 -0.37 -7.80 7.19
CA ALA A 57 0.78 -7.92 6.29
C ALA A 57 0.33 -8.36 4.88
N ARG A 58 -0.59 -9.33 4.79
CA ARG A 58 -1.19 -9.77 3.52
C ARG A 58 -1.93 -8.64 2.81
N VAL A 59 -2.70 -7.83 3.54
CA VAL A 59 -3.40 -6.66 2.97
C VAL A 59 -2.39 -5.62 2.47
N MET A 60 -1.37 -5.28 3.26
CA MET A 60 -0.32 -4.33 2.85
C MET A 60 0.41 -4.80 1.58
N LYS A 61 0.69 -6.10 1.48
CA LYS A 61 1.26 -6.72 0.28
C LYS A 61 0.37 -6.54 -0.95
N SER A 62 -0.95 -6.65 -0.78
CA SER A 62 -1.91 -6.42 -1.86
C SER A 62 -1.89 -4.96 -2.31
N CYS A 63 -1.99 -4.02 -1.36
CA CYS A 63 -1.93 -2.58 -1.64
C CYS A 63 -0.61 -2.19 -2.33
N MET A 64 0.52 -2.74 -1.87
CA MET A 64 1.84 -2.54 -2.49
C MET A 64 1.86 -3.00 -3.95
N LYS A 65 1.32 -4.20 -4.25
CA LYS A 65 1.26 -4.72 -5.62
C LYS A 65 0.43 -3.84 -6.53
N GLU A 66 -0.75 -3.42 -6.09
CA GLU A 66 -1.59 -2.52 -6.87
C GLU A 66 -0.92 -1.16 -7.11
N ALA A 67 -0.28 -0.59 -6.10
CA ALA A 67 0.44 0.68 -6.24
C ALA A 67 1.62 0.53 -7.21
N ARG A 68 2.34 -0.59 -7.16
CA ARG A 68 3.41 -0.89 -8.11
C ARG A 68 2.89 -1.01 -9.53
N GLU A 69 1.81 -1.75 -9.75
CA GLU A 69 1.17 -1.90 -11.07
C GLU A 69 0.74 -0.55 -11.64
N ALA A 70 0.10 0.30 -10.82
CA ALA A 70 -0.28 1.66 -11.22
C ALA A 70 0.95 2.51 -11.59
N ALA A 71 2.04 2.42 -10.82
CA ALA A 71 3.28 3.12 -11.12
C ALA A 71 3.93 2.64 -12.42
N GLU A 72 3.87 1.34 -12.72
CA GLU A 72 4.36 0.76 -13.97
C GLU A 72 3.51 1.23 -15.16
N PHE A 73 2.19 1.26 -15.01
CA PHE A 73 1.26 1.79 -16.03
C PHE A 73 1.52 3.27 -16.31
N LEU A 74 1.66 4.10 -15.27
CA LEU A 74 1.98 5.52 -15.39
C LEU A 74 3.32 5.75 -16.13
N ARG A 75 4.30 4.85 -15.94
CA ARG A 75 5.63 4.97 -16.54
C ARG A 75 5.67 4.60 -18.02
N ASP A 76 4.80 3.70 -18.48
CA ASP A 76 4.78 3.27 -19.88
C ASP A 76 4.23 4.39 -20.78
N GLU A 77 5.11 5.03 -21.54
CA GLU A 77 4.77 6.15 -22.42
C GLU A 77 3.76 5.81 -23.52
N LYS A 78 3.52 4.52 -23.80
CA LYS A 78 2.50 4.06 -24.74
C LYS A 78 1.08 4.22 -24.18
N ASN A 79 0.93 4.26 -22.86
CA ASN A 79 -0.36 4.48 -22.24
C ASN A 79 -0.74 5.95 -22.40
N ASP A 80 -1.89 6.16 -23.05
CA ASP A 80 -2.54 7.45 -23.14
C ASP A 80 -3.18 7.77 -21.79
N ILE A 81 -2.72 8.86 -21.17
CA ILE A 81 -3.13 9.27 -19.84
C ILE A 81 -3.42 10.75 -19.91
N GLU A 82 -4.68 11.09 -19.68
CA GLU A 82 -5.15 12.45 -19.81
C GLU A 82 -4.67 13.31 -18.62
N GLU A 83 -4.43 14.60 -18.87
CA GLU A 83 -3.92 15.51 -17.84
C GLU A 83 -4.86 15.61 -16.63
N TRP A 84 -6.18 15.44 -16.80
CA TRP A 84 -7.12 15.44 -15.67
C TRP A 84 -6.97 14.19 -14.78
N GLN A 85 -6.58 13.03 -15.34
CA GLN A 85 -6.28 11.83 -14.55
C GLN A 85 -5.02 12.06 -13.71
N LEU A 86 -3.99 12.66 -14.30
CA LEU A 86 -2.75 13.02 -13.59
C LEU A 86 -3.01 14.06 -12.50
N ALA A 87 -3.85 15.05 -12.76
CA ALA A 87 -4.27 16.04 -11.79
C ALA A 87 -5.04 15.39 -10.63
N GLY A 88 -5.96 14.47 -10.94
CA GLY A 88 -6.71 13.70 -9.94
C GLY A 88 -5.80 12.88 -9.01
N ILE A 89 -4.85 12.12 -9.57
CA ILE A 89 -3.87 11.35 -8.78
C ILE A 89 -3.06 12.28 -7.87
N ASN A 90 -2.55 13.39 -8.42
CA ASN A 90 -1.76 14.34 -7.64
C ASN A 90 -2.58 14.99 -6.51
N ALA A 91 -3.84 15.33 -6.77
CA ALA A 91 -4.76 15.87 -5.76
C ALA A 91 -5.05 14.87 -4.64
N MET A 92 -5.22 13.58 -4.96
CA MET A 92 -5.36 12.52 -3.95
C MET A 92 -4.14 12.47 -3.03
N PHE A 93 -2.92 12.53 -3.59
CA PHE A 93 -1.70 12.58 -2.80
C PHE A 93 -1.57 13.86 -1.98
N ASP A 94 -1.98 15.01 -2.51
CA ASP A 94 -1.96 16.27 -1.78
C ASP A 94 -2.91 16.21 -0.56
N GLN A 95 -4.08 15.56 -0.71
CA GLN A 95 -4.98 15.31 0.41
C GLN A 95 -4.37 14.34 1.44
N CYS A 96 -3.77 13.24 1.01
CA CYS A 96 -3.08 12.30 1.91
C CYS A 96 -1.99 13.00 2.75
N ASN A 97 -1.21 13.87 2.11
CA ASN A 97 -0.17 14.64 2.80
C ASN A 97 -0.75 15.66 3.79
N LYS A 98 -1.87 16.31 3.42
CA LYS A 98 -2.57 17.26 4.29
C LYS A 98 -3.12 16.60 5.55
N GLU A 99 -3.66 15.39 5.41
CA GLU A 99 -4.22 14.62 6.52
C GLU A 99 -3.17 13.77 7.26
N ASN A 100 -1.95 13.69 6.71
CA ASN A 100 -0.88 12.82 7.20
C ASN A 100 -1.34 11.35 7.35
N MET A 101 -2.08 10.86 6.36
CA MET A 101 -2.66 9.52 6.32
C MET A 101 -2.60 8.94 4.90
N VAL A 102 -2.40 7.63 4.79
CA VAL A 102 -2.49 6.88 3.53
C VAL A 102 -3.66 5.87 3.62
N PRO A 103 -4.74 6.07 2.85
CA PRO A 103 -5.84 5.11 2.78
C PRO A 103 -5.42 3.79 2.12
N TYR A 104 -5.98 2.66 2.57
CA TYR A 104 -5.67 1.33 2.00
C TYR A 104 -6.21 1.14 0.57
N ASP A 105 -7.29 1.84 0.24
CA ASP A 105 -7.95 1.84 -1.07
C ASP A 105 -7.30 2.83 -2.06
N MET A 106 -6.32 3.61 -1.62
CA MET A 106 -5.61 4.57 -2.48
C MET A 106 -5.08 3.92 -3.77
N PRO A 107 -4.38 2.76 -3.75
CA PRO A 107 -3.92 2.10 -4.97
C PRO A 107 -5.05 1.73 -5.92
N THR A 108 -6.14 1.16 -5.39
CA THR A 108 -7.33 0.79 -6.14
C THR A 108 -7.98 2.01 -6.78
N ALA A 109 -8.07 3.12 -6.06
CA ALA A 109 -8.62 4.37 -6.56
C ALA A 109 -7.76 4.97 -7.69
N ILE A 110 -6.42 4.92 -7.58
CA ILE A 110 -5.53 5.29 -8.70
C ILE A 110 -5.79 4.41 -9.91
N LYS A 111 -5.84 3.08 -9.74
CA LYS A 111 -6.09 2.13 -10.84
C LYS A 111 -7.44 2.42 -11.50
N GLY A 112 -8.48 2.70 -10.72
CA GLY A 112 -9.79 3.10 -11.21
C GLY A 112 -9.75 4.40 -12.02
N LEU A 113 -9.05 5.41 -11.52
CA LEU A 113 -8.87 6.68 -12.23
C LEU A 113 -8.09 6.53 -13.54
N LEU A 114 -7.13 5.60 -13.58
CA LEU A 114 -6.37 5.22 -14.78
C LEU A 114 -7.14 4.29 -15.72
N CYS A 115 -8.40 3.96 -15.42
CA CYS A 115 -9.20 2.99 -16.18
C CYS A 115 -8.53 1.62 -16.35
N MET A 116 -7.68 1.24 -15.39
CA MET A 116 -7.05 -0.09 -15.35
C MET A 116 -8.10 -1.09 -14.87
N GLN A 117 -8.82 -1.72 -15.79
CA GLN A 117 -9.79 -2.77 -15.46
C GLN A 117 -9.07 -3.92 -14.71
N TYR A 118 -9.72 -4.45 -13.67
CA TYR A 118 -9.33 -5.73 -13.08
C TYR A 118 -9.56 -6.81 -14.15
N GLN A 119 -8.48 -7.35 -14.73
CA GLN A 119 -8.53 -8.57 -15.53
C GLN A 119 -8.53 -9.80 -14.61
#